data_AF-A0A7W5HHF3-F1
#
_entry.id   AF-A0A7W5HHF3-F1
#
_cell.length_a   1.000
_cell.length_b   1.000
_cell.length_c   1.000
_cell.angle_alpha   90.00
_cell.angle_beta   90.00
_cell.angle_gamma   90.00
#
_symmetry.space_group_name_H-M   'P 1'
#
loop_
_entity.id
_entity.type
_entity.pdbx_description
1 polymer ?
#
loop_
_entity_poly.entity_id
_entity_poly.type
_entity_poly.pdbx_seq_one_letter_code
_entity_poly.pdbx_strand_id
1 'polypeptide(L)'
;MAIRKPLPEAALLAQLLALREAGASEDDPGLPAMLVSRGDDGQWRPTEAVSLLVDFLKARDAALQAAFDTELAADELRRFQKFARPGQPSPHVVQMRQRQAAARQASNQARQAQLKNAAAFAHMAQLTGPARRGADEVVLDWVHTSGKA
;
A
#
# COMPACT_ATOMS: atom_id res chain seq x y z
N MET A 1 -6.97 -22.11 -5.28
CA MET A 1 -7.48 -21.35 -4.12
C MET A 1 -6.56 -20.17 -3.97
N ALA A 2 -7.10 -18.95 -4.11
CA ALA A 2 -6.31 -17.74 -3.91
C ALA A 2 -5.77 -17.70 -2.47
N ILE A 3 -4.53 -17.23 -2.29
CA ILE A 3 -3.90 -17.01 -0.99
C ILE A 3 -3.52 -15.53 -0.94
N ARG A 4 -3.97 -14.80 0.09
CA ARG A 4 -3.60 -13.39 0.25
C ARG A 4 -2.09 -13.30 0.50
N LYS A 5 -1.39 -12.52 -0.31
CA LYS A 5 0.00 -12.18 -0.06
C LYS A 5 0.06 -11.16 1.09
N PRO A 6 0.79 -11.44 2.19
CA PRO A 6 0.96 -10.47 3.26
C PRO A 6 1.77 -9.28 2.76
N LEU A 7 1.54 -8.10 3.35
CA LEU A 7 2.41 -6.93 3.16
C LEU A 7 3.78 -7.24 3.80
N PRO A 8 4.88 -7.31 3.03
CA PRO A 8 6.22 -7.57 3.60
C PRO A 8 6.64 -6.52 4.63
N GLU A 9 6.24 -5.27 4.44
CA GLU A 9 6.56 -4.10 5.27
C GLU A 9 5.53 -3.86 6.39
N ALA A 10 4.74 -4.86 6.78
CA ALA A 10 3.70 -4.72 7.81
C ALA A 10 4.24 -4.26 9.17
N ALA A 11 5.41 -4.75 9.57
CA ALA A 11 6.06 -4.33 10.81
C ALA A 11 6.45 -2.84 10.77
N LEU A 12 6.99 -2.38 9.64
CA LEU A 12 7.35 -0.97 9.46
C LEU A 12 6.10 -0.07 9.47
N LEU A 13 5.01 -0.49 8.82
CA LEU A 13 3.76 0.25 8.87
C LEU A 13 3.26 0.42 10.31
N ALA A 14 3.33 -0.63 11.13
CA ALA A 14 2.95 -0.55 12.54
C ALA A 14 3.84 0.42 13.33
N GLN A 15 5.17 0.38 13.09
CA GLN A 15 6.11 1.31 13.71
C GLN A 15 5.85 2.76 13.32
N LEU A 16 5.62 3.04 12.04
CA LEU A 16 5.32 4.39 11.55
C LEU A 16 3.98 4.93 12.09
N LEU A 17 2.99 4.05 12.27
CA LEU A 17 1.74 4.43 12.91
C LEU A 17 1.96 4.77 14.39
N ALA A 18 2.74 3.97 15.12
CA ALA A 18 3.08 4.26 16.51
C ALA A 18 3.85 5.59 16.61
N LEU A 19 4.83 5.83 15.74
CA LEU A 19 5.58 7.08 15.65
C LEU A 19 4.68 8.29 15.39
N ARG A 20 3.68 8.13 14.50
CA ARG A 20 2.71 9.19 14.17
C ARG A 20 1.86 9.58 15.38
N GLU A 21 1.44 8.60 16.18
CA GLU A 21 0.53 8.83 17.32
C GLU A 21 1.28 9.24 18.60
N ALA A 22 2.44 8.63 18.86
CA ALA A 22 3.18 8.82 20.11
C ALA A 22 4.28 9.90 20.02
N GLY A 23 4.67 10.33 18.81
CA GLY A 23 5.86 11.14 18.60
C GLY A 23 7.14 10.30 18.68
N ALA A 24 8.29 10.92 18.36
CA ALA A 24 9.58 10.24 18.45
C ALA A 24 10.14 10.33 19.88
N SER A 25 10.66 9.22 20.39
CA SER A 25 11.39 9.18 21.66
C SER A 25 12.86 9.59 21.44
N GLU A 26 13.52 10.16 22.47
CA GLU A 26 14.98 10.37 22.43
C GLU A 26 15.77 9.06 22.24
N ASP A 27 15.15 7.93 22.62
CA ASP A 27 15.68 6.57 22.51
C ASP A 27 15.25 5.84 21.22
N ASP A 28 14.89 6.55 20.14
CA ASP A 28 14.71 5.95 18.80
C ASP A 28 16.00 6.13 17.95
N PRO A 29 17.09 5.38 18.23
CA PRO A 29 18.27 5.44 17.39
C PRO A 29 17.94 4.82 16.04
N GLY A 30 18.16 5.58 14.96
CA GLY A 30 18.16 5.05 13.60
C GLY A 30 17.03 5.53 12.69
N LEU A 31 16.07 6.32 13.17
CA LEU A 31 15.10 6.95 12.27
C LEU A 31 15.79 8.02 11.41
N PRO A 32 15.68 7.95 10.07
CA PRO A 32 16.22 8.97 9.19
C PRO A 32 15.71 10.36 9.57
N ALA A 33 16.59 11.36 9.61
CA ALA A 33 16.25 12.75 9.97
C ALA A 33 15.15 13.38 9.09
N MET A 34 14.84 12.78 7.94
CA MET A 34 13.71 13.18 7.09
C MET A 34 12.34 12.76 7.66
N LEU A 35 12.27 11.75 8.52
CA LEU A 35 11.02 11.26 9.13
C LEU A 35 10.69 11.99 10.44
N VAL A 36 11.68 12.57 11.11
CA VAL A 36 11.51 13.23 12.41
C VAL A 36 12.22 14.59 12.41
N SER A 37 11.54 15.62 12.89
CA SER A 37 12.09 16.96 13.03
C SER A 37 12.02 17.41 14.48
N ARG A 38 13.03 18.14 14.94
CA ARG A 38 13.04 18.73 16.29
C ARG A 38 12.26 20.05 16.28
N GLY A 39 11.24 20.14 17.14
CA GLY A 39 10.46 21.36 17.35
C GLY A 39 11.19 22.40 18.20
N ASP A 40 10.64 23.61 18.26
CA ASP A 40 11.18 24.72 19.07
C ASP A 40 11.18 24.42 20.58
N ASP A 41 10.30 23.52 21.01
CA ASP A 41 10.21 22.95 22.36
C ASP A 41 11.28 21.87 22.65
N GLY A 42 12.15 21.60 21.66
CA GLY A 42 13.19 20.58 21.74
C GLY A 42 12.67 19.15 21.57
N GLN A 43 11.36 18.95 21.34
CA GLN A 43 10.75 17.62 21.19
C GLN A 43 10.84 17.12 19.75
N TRP A 44 11.01 15.80 19.58
CA TRP A 44 11.01 15.18 18.27
C TRP A 44 9.59 14.90 17.79
N ARG A 45 9.27 15.39 16.59
CA ARG A 45 7.94 15.28 15.97
C ARG A 45 8.04 14.60 14.61
N PRO A 46 7.09 13.71 14.26
CA PRO A 46 7.04 13.12 12.94
C PRO A 46 6.79 14.21 11.88
N THR A 47 7.53 14.12 10.77
CA THR A 47 7.34 15.01 9.62
C THR A 47 6.17 14.54 8.75
N GLU A 48 5.75 15.36 7.79
CA GLU A 48 4.77 14.96 6.78
C GLU A 48 5.23 13.73 5.95
N ALA A 49 6.55 13.47 5.88
CA ALA A 49 7.09 12.29 5.20
C ALA A 49 6.61 10.98 5.86
N VAL A 50 6.38 10.97 7.19
CA VAL A 50 5.80 9.82 7.89
C VAL A 50 4.38 9.55 7.40
N SER A 51 3.56 10.59 7.28
CA SER A 51 2.18 10.46 6.79
C SER A 51 2.13 9.94 5.35
N LEU A 52 2.97 10.48 4.46
CA LEU A 52 3.05 10.03 3.08
C LEU A 52 3.52 8.57 2.97
N LEU A 53 4.47 8.16 3.81
CA LEU A 53 4.97 6.78 3.82
C LEU A 53 3.93 5.81 4.39
N VAL A 54 3.21 6.19 5.44
CA VAL A 54 2.07 5.44 5.98
C VAL A 54 0.99 5.25 4.91
N ASP A 55 0.62 6.32 4.22
CA ASP A 55 -0.42 6.26 3.19
C ASP A 55 0.04 5.49 1.95
N PHE A 56 1.33 5.54 1.61
CA PHE A 56 1.94 4.68 0.59
C PHE A 56 1.82 3.19 0.95
N LEU A 57 2.21 2.81 2.16
CA LEU A 57 2.18 1.41 2.62
C LEU A 57 0.75 0.89 2.76
N LYS A 58 -0.19 1.71 3.24
CA LYS A 58 -1.63 1.37 3.27
C LYS A 58 -2.19 1.16 1.86
N ALA A 59 -1.86 2.04 0.92
CA ALA A 59 -2.30 1.89 -0.46
C ALA A 59 -1.72 0.62 -1.11
N ARG A 60 -0.49 0.26 -0.76
CA ARG A 60 0.13 -1.00 -1.21
C ARG A 60 -0.57 -2.24 -0.62
N ASP A 61 -0.90 -2.25 0.67
CA ASP A 61 -1.68 -3.35 1.27
C ASP A 61 -3.08 -3.46 0.64
N ALA A 62 -3.75 -2.33 0.41
CA ALA A 62 -5.03 -2.30 -0.28
C ALA A 62 -4.95 -2.84 -1.72
N ALA A 63 -3.85 -2.58 -2.43
CA ALA A 63 -3.63 -3.14 -3.76
C ALA A 63 -3.42 -4.67 -3.72
N LEU A 64 -2.68 -5.18 -2.73
CA LEU A 64 -2.51 -6.61 -2.51
C LEU A 64 -3.84 -7.30 -2.17
N GLN A 65 -4.66 -6.65 -1.33
CA GLN A 65 -6.01 -7.12 -1.00
C GLN A 65 -6.93 -7.16 -2.24
N ALA A 66 -6.96 -6.07 -3.03
CA ALA A 66 -7.80 -6.00 -4.21
C ALA A 66 -7.38 -7.00 -5.31
N ALA A 67 -6.08 -7.31 -5.43
CA ALA A 67 -5.58 -8.36 -6.31
C ALA A 67 -6.10 -9.74 -5.87
N PHE A 68 -6.02 -10.05 -4.57
CA PHE A 68 -6.58 -11.27 -3.99
C PHE A 68 -8.09 -11.37 -4.22
N ASP A 69 -8.85 -10.30 -3.98
CA ASP A 69 -10.30 -10.30 -4.17
C ASP A 69 -10.68 -10.51 -5.65
N THR A 70 -9.88 -9.98 -6.56
CA THR A 70 -10.06 -10.19 -8.01
C THR A 70 -9.83 -11.65 -8.40
N GLU A 71 -8.79 -12.29 -7.86
CA GLU A 71 -8.52 -13.72 -8.08
C GLU A 71 -9.60 -14.61 -7.48
N LEU A 72 -10.06 -14.31 -6.26
CA LEU A 72 -11.13 -15.03 -5.59
C LEU A 72 -12.44 -14.96 -6.42
N ALA A 73 -12.82 -13.76 -6.86
CA ALA A 73 -13.99 -13.56 -7.71
C ALA A 73 -13.85 -14.29 -9.07
N ALA A 74 -12.65 -14.33 -9.64
CA ALA A 74 -12.39 -15.06 -10.89
C ALA A 74 -12.51 -16.58 -10.70
N ASP A 75 -12.00 -17.12 -9.60
CA ASP A 75 -12.11 -18.55 -9.27
C ASP A 75 -13.57 -18.95 -9.03
N GLU A 76 -14.34 -18.13 -8.33
CA GLU A 76 -15.78 -18.31 -8.17
C GLU A 76 -16.49 -18.30 -9.53
N LEU A 77 -16.20 -17.31 -10.38
CA LEU A 77 -16.82 -17.19 -11.69
C LEU A 77 -16.51 -18.40 -12.59
N ARG A 78 -15.26 -18.91 -12.59
CA ARG A 78 -14.86 -20.12 -13.34
C ARG A 78 -15.65 -21.35 -12.89
N ARG A 79 -15.85 -21.52 -11.58
CA ARG A 79 -16.64 -22.63 -11.02
C ARG A 79 -18.09 -22.55 -11.49
N PHE A 80 -18.70 -21.37 -11.44
CA PHE A 80 -20.09 -21.19 -11.86
C PHE A 80 -20.29 -21.33 -13.36
N GLN A 81 -19.35 -20.84 -14.18
CA GLN A 81 -19.42 -20.98 -15.63
C GLN A 81 -19.47 -22.45 -16.09
N LYS A 82 -18.78 -23.36 -15.39
CA LYS A 82 -18.81 -24.81 -15.70
C LYS A 82 -20.22 -25.42 -15.62
N PHE A 83 -21.09 -24.87 -14.79
CA PHE A 83 -22.44 -25.40 -14.52
C PHE A 83 -23.57 -24.50 -15.03
N ALA A 84 -23.23 -23.36 -15.64
CA ALA A 84 -24.22 -22.44 -16.19
C ALA A 84 -24.85 -23.04 -17.45
N ARG A 85 -26.19 -23.15 -17.46
CA ARG A 85 -26.94 -23.58 -18.66
C ARG A 85 -26.82 -22.51 -19.75
N PRO A 86 -26.70 -22.88 -21.04
CA PRO A 86 -26.77 -21.92 -22.13
C PRO A 86 -28.10 -21.14 -22.07
N GLY A 87 -28.04 -19.82 -21.91
CA GLY A 87 -29.22 -18.98 -21.69
C GLY A 87 -28.90 -17.65 -21.01
N GLN A 88 -29.93 -16.97 -20.46
CA GLN A 88 -29.75 -15.71 -19.74
C GLN A 88 -28.88 -15.87 -18.49
N PRO A 89 -27.98 -14.90 -18.20
CA PRO A 89 -27.16 -14.95 -17.00
C PRO A 89 -28.04 -14.87 -15.75
N SER A 90 -27.84 -15.80 -14.82
CA SER A 90 -28.56 -15.77 -13.55
C SER A 90 -28.17 -14.53 -12.72
N PRO A 91 -29.07 -14.02 -11.86
CA PRO A 91 -28.77 -12.89 -10.98
C PRO A 91 -27.49 -13.07 -10.17
N HIS A 92 -27.18 -14.31 -9.79
CA HIS A 92 -25.95 -14.67 -9.07
C HIS A 92 -24.69 -14.42 -9.91
N VAL A 93 -24.68 -14.77 -11.19
CA VAL A 93 -23.54 -14.51 -12.10
C VAL A 93 -23.34 -13.01 -12.31
N VAL A 94 -24.44 -12.25 -12.38
CA VAL A 94 -24.38 -10.78 -12.46
C VAL A 94 -23.75 -10.19 -11.20
N GLN A 95 -24.17 -10.63 -10.01
CA GLN A 95 -23.59 -10.19 -8.73
C GLN A 95 -22.09 -10.52 -8.65
N MET A 96 -21.68 -11.70 -9.12
CA MET A 96 -20.26 -12.08 -9.18
C MET A 96 -19.43 -11.18 -10.09
N ARG A 97 -19.95 -10.81 -11.27
CA ARG A 97 -19.29 -9.86 -12.17
C ARG A 97 -19.21 -8.46 -11.60
N GLN A 98 -20.26 -8.01 -10.89
CA GLN A 98 -20.25 -6.73 -10.18
C GLN A 98 -19.17 -6.71 -9.09
N ARG A 99 -19.05 -7.79 -8.30
CA ARG A 99 -17.96 -7.95 -7.31
C ARG A 99 -16.58 -7.91 -7.97
N GLN A 100 -16.40 -8.60 -9.10
CA GLN A 100 -15.14 -8.56 -9.84
C GLN A 100 -14.83 -7.15 -10.39
N ALA A 101 -15.83 -6.43 -10.90
CA ALA A 101 -15.66 -5.06 -11.37
C ALA A 101 -15.29 -4.10 -10.23
N ALA A 102 -15.96 -4.24 -9.08
CA ALA A 102 -15.65 -3.48 -7.87
C ALA A 102 -14.23 -3.75 -7.36
N ALA A 103 -13.79 -5.01 -7.34
CA ALA A 103 -12.42 -5.38 -6.94
C ALA A 103 -11.37 -4.77 -7.88
N ARG A 104 -11.63 -4.77 -9.20
CA ARG A 104 -10.75 -4.11 -10.19
C ARG A 104 -10.69 -2.60 -9.99
N GLN A 105 -11.83 -1.96 -9.73
CA GLN A 105 -11.87 -0.53 -9.45
C GLN A 105 -11.09 -0.19 -8.18
N ALA A 106 -11.28 -0.96 -7.10
CA ALA A 106 -10.53 -0.81 -5.86
C ALA A 106 -9.01 -0.98 -6.09
N SER A 107 -8.61 -1.96 -6.91
CA SER A 107 -7.20 -2.17 -7.28
C SER A 107 -6.62 -0.96 -8.01
N ASN A 108 -7.35 -0.37 -8.97
CA ASN A 108 -6.90 0.80 -9.70
C ASN A 108 -6.77 2.03 -8.80
N GLN A 109 -7.75 2.24 -7.92
CA GLN A 109 -7.73 3.34 -6.95
C GLN A 109 -6.56 3.20 -5.96
N ALA A 110 -6.35 1.99 -5.42
CA ALA A 110 -5.23 1.71 -4.53
C ALA A 110 -3.88 1.96 -5.24
N ARG A 111 -3.76 1.52 -6.50
CA ARG A 111 -2.54 1.74 -7.30
C ARG A 111 -2.27 3.22 -7.56
N GLN A 112 -3.30 4.00 -7.89
CA GLN A 112 -3.17 5.45 -8.08
C GLN A 112 -2.77 6.16 -6.79
N ALA A 113 -3.40 5.82 -5.66
CA ALA A 113 -3.04 6.35 -4.35
C ALA A 113 -1.59 6.01 -3.99
N GLN A 114 -1.17 4.77 -4.23
CA GLN A 114 0.20 4.33 -4.00
C GLN A 114 1.20 5.17 -4.81
N LEU A 115 0.97 5.35 -6.12
CA LEU A 115 1.85 6.14 -6.99
C LEU A 115 1.91 7.61 -6.56
N LYS A 116 0.78 8.21 -6.21
CA LYS A 116 0.70 9.59 -5.74
C LYS A 116 1.52 9.79 -4.47
N ASN A 117 1.33 8.93 -3.48
CA ASN A 117 2.02 9.03 -2.19
C ASN A 117 3.52 8.74 -2.33
N ALA A 118 3.89 7.79 -3.20
CA ALA A 118 5.29 7.51 -3.52
C ALA A 118 5.99 8.71 -4.15
N ALA A 119 5.35 9.37 -5.13
CA ALA A 119 5.93 10.53 -5.79
C ALA A 119 6.10 11.71 -4.83
N ALA A 120 5.10 11.98 -3.99
CA ALA A 120 5.17 13.03 -2.97
C ALA A 120 6.28 12.74 -1.94
N PHE A 121 6.36 11.50 -1.46
CA PHE A 121 7.40 11.09 -0.53
C PHE A 121 8.79 11.19 -1.15
N ALA A 122 8.98 10.64 -2.36
CA ALA A 122 10.26 10.68 -3.07
C ALA A 122 10.74 12.12 -3.29
N HIS A 123 9.83 13.05 -3.61
CA HIS A 123 10.16 14.46 -3.74
C HIS A 123 10.61 15.08 -2.41
N MET A 124 9.87 14.87 -1.32
CA MET A 124 10.25 15.36 0.01
C MET A 124 11.57 14.78 0.51
N ALA A 125 11.78 13.50 0.25
CA ALA A 125 12.96 12.74 0.63
C ALA A 125 14.16 12.99 -0.31
N GLN A 126 13.98 13.81 -1.35
CA GLN A 126 14.97 14.05 -2.41
C GLN A 126 15.54 12.76 -3.02
N LEU A 127 14.71 11.71 -3.07
CA LEU A 127 15.10 10.43 -3.64
C LEU A 127 15.16 10.56 -5.15
N THR A 128 16.37 10.39 -5.70
CA THR A 128 16.59 10.34 -7.13
C THR A 128 16.71 8.89 -7.59
N GLY A 129 15.77 8.47 -8.44
CA GLY A 129 15.79 7.17 -9.08
C GLY A 129 16.33 7.25 -10.51
N PRO A 130 16.82 6.13 -11.08
CA PRO A 130 17.05 6.04 -12.52
C PRO A 130 15.75 6.39 -13.27
N ALA A 131 15.85 7.10 -14.40
CA ALA A 131 14.69 7.58 -15.18
C ALA A 131 13.68 6.49 -15.62
N ARG A 132 14.03 5.21 -15.48
CA ARG A 132 13.19 4.06 -15.82
C ARG A 132 12.48 3.41 -14.63
N ARG A 133 12.81 3.78 -13.38
CA ARG A 133 12.15 3.23 -12.17
C ARG A 133 10.98 4.11 -11.77
N GLY A 134 9.87 3.45 -11.40
CA GLY A 134 8.70 4.14 -10.83
C GLY A 134 9.03 4.72 -9.45
N ALA A 135 8.36 5.81 -9.07
CA ALA A 135 8.55 6.41 -7.75
C ALA A 135 8.27 5.41 -6.62
N ASP A 136 7.30 4.51 -6.80
CA ASP A 136 6.99 3.44 -5.87
C ASP A 136 8.11 2.41 -5.70
N GLU A 137 8.85 2.10 -6.77
CA GLU A 137 10.01 1.21 -6.69
C GLU A 137 11.17 1.88 -5.94
N VAL A 138 11.40 3.16 -6.19
CA VAL A 138 12.45 3.94 -5.50
C VAL A 138 12.16 4.04 -4.00
N VAL A 139 10.90 4.28 -3.63
CA VAL A 139 10.49 4.33 -2.21
C VAL A 139 10.60 2.96 -1.54
N LEU A 140 10.24 1.86 -2.23
CA LEU A 140 10.42 0.51 -1.68
C LEU A 140 11.89 0.16 -1.47
N ASP A 141 12.75 0.48 -2.43
CA ASP A 141 14.20 0.28 -2.33
C ASP A 141 14.78 1.07 -1.15
N TRP A 142 14.34 2.31 -0.99
CA TRP A 142 14.69 3.13 0.17
C TRP A 142 14.21 2.52 1.49
N VAL A 143 12.97 2.00 1.55
CA VAL A 143 12.43 1.33 2.73
C VAL A 143 13.26 0.09 3.10
N HIS A 144 13.64 -0.73 2.11
CA HIS A 144 14.42 -1.94 2.34
C HIS A 144 15.88 -1.67 2.72
N THR A 145 16.43 -0.52 2.29
CA THR A 145 17.80 -0.11 2.61
C THR A 145 17.85 0.62 3.96
N SER A 146 16.90 1.52 4.21
CA SER A 146 16.88 2.38 5.41
C SER A 146 16.32 1.65 6.64
N GLY A 147 15.51 0.60 6.44
CA GLY A 147 15.04 -0.28 7.52
C GLY A 147 16.11 -1.24 8.09
N LYS A 148 17.38 -1.10 7.67
CA LYS A 148 18.53 -1.84 8.20
C LYS A 148 19.47 -0.99 9.07
N ALA A 149 19.09 0.25 9.39
CA ALA A 149 19.87 1.13 10.27
C ALA A 149 19.69 0.74 11.73
#